data_AF-A0A352BFT2-F1
#
_entry.id   AF-A0A352BFT2-F1
#
_cell.length_a   1.000
_cell.length_b   1.000
_cell.length_c   1.000
_cell.angle_alpha   90.00
_cell.angle_beta   90.00
_cell.angle_gamma   90.00
#
_symmetry.space_group_name_H-M   'P 1'
#
loop_
_entity.id
_entity.type
_entity.pdbx_description
1 polymer ?
#
loop_
_entity_poly.entity_id
_entity_poly.type
_entity_poly.pdbx_seq_one_letter_code
_entity_poly.pdbx_strand_id
1 'polypeptide(L)'
;MIGSQKPTLIIKYARDIKTANVLKLEREIIKLTNPVLAYIFAREVKGARIGPLEDIVVRSKSQYICVLFAKNVEGADKKRLLDAIKDCNEKSQKQEDKGITL
;
A
#
# COMPACT_ATOMS: atom_id res chain seq x y z
N MET A 1 -1.96 19.51 15.31
CA MET A 1 -2.04 18.49 14.23
C MET A 1 -1.95 19.18 12.88
N ILE A 2 -0.82 19.13 12.16
CA ILE A 2 -0.62 19.80 10.85
C ILE A 2 -0.02 18.83 9.79
N GLY A 3 -0.02 17.52 10.04
CA GLY A 3 0.68 16.55 9.19
C GLY A 3 -0.11 15.95 8.01
N SER A 4 -1.44 15.93 8.06
CA SER A 4 -2.27 15.11 7.16
C SER A 4 -2.67 15.78 5.85
N GLN A 5 -2.56 17.10 5.75
CA GLN A 5 -2.99 17.85 4.55
C GLN A 5 -1.99 17.77 3.40
N LYS A 6 -0.69 17.63 3.68
CA LYS A 6 0.35 17.63 2.63
C LYS A 6 0.23 16.42 1.66
N PRO A 7 0.09 15.17 2.13
CA PRO A 7 0.03 14.02 1.22
C PRO A 7 -1.28 13.93 0.45
N THR A 8 -2.41 14.32 1.06
CA THR A 8 -3.71 14.34 0.38
C THR A 8 -3.76 15.40 -0.72
N LEU A 9 -3.13 16.57 -0.52
CA LEU A 9 -2.97 17.57 -1.57
C LEU A 9 -2.09 17.07 -2.72
N ILE A 10 -1.01 16.34 -2.43
CA ILE A 10 -0.15 15.71 -3.45
C ILE A 10 -0.96 14.75 -4.32
N ILE A 11 -1.76 13.87 -3.72
CA ILE A 11 -2.59 12.90 -4.44
C ILE A 11 -3.62 13.63 -5.31
N LYS A 12 -4.34 14.62 -4.76
CA LYS A 12 -5.33 15.41 -5.52
C LYS A 12 -4.68 16.12 -6.70
N TYR A 13 -3.54 16.77 -6.49
CA TYR A 13 -2.81 17.44 -7.55
C TYR A 13 -2.36 16.45 -8.64
N ALA A 14 -1.83 15.28 -8.26
CA ALA A 14 -1.40 14.25 -9.21
C ALA A 14 -2.56 13.68 -10.04
N ARG A 15 -3.76 13.57 -9.44
CA ARG A 15 -4.97 13.08 -10.10
C ARG A 15 -5.61 14.13 -11.02
N ASP A 16 -5.74 15.36 -10.53
CA ASP A 16 -6.59 16.38 -11.15
C ASP A 16 -5.81 17.22 -12.19
N ILE A 17 -4.49 17.34 -12.05
CA ILE A 17 -3.66 18.16 -12.95
C ILE A 17 -2.99 17.28 -14.00
N LYS A 18 -3.45 17.40 -15.25
CA LYS A 18 -2.95 16.60 -16.40
C LYS A 18 -1.44 16.73 -16.63
N THR A 19 -0.85 17.88 -16.32
CA THR A 19 0.58 18.17 -16.50
C THR A 19 1.41 17.84 -15.26
N ALA A 20 0.81 17.25 -14.22
CA ALA A 20 1.53 16.90 -13.00
C ALA A 20 2.65 15.89 -13.30
N ASN A 21 3.79 16.09 -12.66
CA ASN A 21 4.88 15.11 -12.69
C ASN A 21 4.56 13.96 -11.70
N VAL A 22 3.74 13.01 -12.16
CA VAL A 22 3.27 11.87 -11.37
C VAL A 22 4.43 11.10 -10.73
N LEU A 23 5.52 10.86 -11.49
CA LEU A 23 6.69 10.15 -10.97
C LEU A 23 7.35 10.87 -9.78
N LYS A 24 7.46 12.20 -9.84
CA LYS A 24 8.01 12.99 -8.72
C LYS A 24 7.11 12.92 -7.50
N LEU A 25 5.80 13.06 -7.69
CA LEU A 25 4.81 13.05 -6.61
C LEU A 25 4.68 11.67 -5.98
N GLU A 26 4.72 10.62 -6.78
CA GLU A 26 4.76 9.23 -6.32
C GLU A 26 5.96 8.98 -5.40
N ARG A 27 7.16 9.47 -5.75
CA ARG A 27 8.34 9.33 -4.90
C ARG A 27 8.14 9.98 -3.53
N GLU A 28 7.45 11.11 -3.46
CA GLU A 28 7.10 11.74 -2.18
C GLU A 28 6.13 10.87 -1.37
N ILE A 29 5.15 10.22 -2.01
CA ILE A 29 4.27 9.26 -1.33
C ILE A 29 5.04 8.03 -0.85
N ILE A 30 5.95 7.49 -1.66
CA ILE A 30 6.76 6.31 -1.32
C ILE A 30 7.61 6.57 -0.08
N LYS A 31 8.21 7.77 0.05
CA LYS A 31 9.01 8.17 1.21
C LYS A 31 8.23 8.15 2.52
N LEU A 32 6.91 8.36 2.48
CA LEU A 32 6.07 8.30 3.68
C LEU A 32 5.88 6.87 4.18
N THR A 33 6.15 5.86 3.35
CA THR A 33 6.01 4.42 3.65
C THR A 33 4.64 4.05 4.23
N ASN A 34 3.62 4.87 3.95
CA ASN A 34 2.28 4.69 4.48
C ASN A 34 1.44 3.86 3.49
N PRO A 35 0.96 2.67 3.88
CA PRO A 35 0.25 1.77 2.99
C PRO A 35 -1.11 2.31 2.53
N VAL A 36 -1.78 3.12 3.36
CA VAL A 36 -3.06 3.76 2.99
C VAL A 36 -2.83 4.80 1.90
N LEU A 37 -1.79 5.64 2.05
CA LEU A 37 -1.45 6.62 1.02
C LEU A 37 -0.97 5.96 -0.27
N ALA A 38 -0.19 4.88 -0.17
CA ALA A 38 0.25 4.11 -1.33
C ALA A 38 -0.95 3.51 -2.09
N TYR A 39 -1.90 2.92 -1.38
CA TYR A 39 -3.15 2.42 -1.94
C TYR A 39 -3.97 3.52 -2.64
N ILE A 40 -4.20 4.65 -1.96
CA ILE A 40 -5.00 5.74 -2.53
C ILE A 40 -4.31 6.30 -3.78
N PHE A 41 -3.00 6.50 -3.75
CA PHE A 41 -2.26 6.99 -4.91
C PHE A 41 -2.33 6.01 -6.09
N ALA A 42 -2.11 4.71 -5.85
CA ALA A 42 -2.18 3.69 -6.89
C ALA A 42 -3.58 3.57 -7.54
N ARG A 43 -4.63 3.76 -6.75
CA ARG A 43 -6.02 3.69 -7.21
C ARG A 43 -6.44 4.93 -8.00
N GLU A 44 -6.07 6.11 -7.51
CA GLU A 44 -6.63 7.38 -7.99
C GLU A 44 -5.78 8.04 -9.07
N VAL A 45 -4.47 7.80 -9.10
CA VAL A 45 -3.54 8.54 -9.97
C VAL A 45 -3.20 7.72 -11.21
N LYS A 46 -3.70 8.17 -12.37
CA LYS A 46 -3.37 7.56 -13.65
C LYS A 46 -1.86 7.67 -13.95
N GLY A 47 -1.25 6.57 -14.35
CA GLY A 47 0.19 6.50 -14.63
C GLY A 47 1.07 6.27 -13.40
N ALA A 48 0.47 6.01 -12.23
CA ALA A 48 1.20 5.51 -11.07
C ALA A 48 1.86 4.15 -11.36
N ARG A 49 3.04 3.92 -10.81
CA ARG A 49 3.77 2.66 -10.88
C ARG A 49 3.30 1.77 -9.74
N ILE A 50 2.59 0.72 -10.10
CA ILE A 50 1.93 -0.17 -9.13
C ILE A 50 2.95 -0.93 -8.28
N GLY A 51 4.01 -1.48 -8.87
CA GLY A 51 5.01 -2.29 -8.14
C GLY A 51 5.58 -1.63 -6.88
N PRO A 52 6.19 -0.43 -6.97
CA PRO A 52 6.73 0.26 -5.78
C PRO A 52 5.67 0.60 -4.72
N LEU A 53 4.43 0.87 -5.11
CA LEU A 53 3.33 1.17 -4.18
C LEU A 53 2.80 -0.11 -3.53
N GLU A 54 2.72 -1.20 -4.29
CA GLU A 54 2.38 -2.53 -3.81
C GLU A 54 3.41 -3.04 -2.80
N ASP A 55 4.70 -2.79 -3.01
CA ASP A 55 5.76 -3.15 -2.06
C ASP A 55 5.51 -2.55 -0.67
N ILE A 56 5.04 -1.30 -0.61
CA ILE A 56 4.70 -0.63 0.66
C ILE A 56 3.53 -1.34 1.32
N VAL A 57 2.49 -1.70 0.54
CA VAL A 57 1.30 -2.39 1.04
C VAL A 57 1.65 -3.78 1.57
N VAL A 58 2.40 -4.59 0.82
CA VAL A 58 2.86 -5.92 1.24
C VAL A 58 3.70 -5.85 2.52
N ARG A 59 4.64 -4.90 2.59
CA ARG A 59 5.48 -4.72 3.79
C ARG A 59 4.69 -4.29 5.02
N SER A 60 3.55 -3.61 4.85
CA SER A 60 2.71 -3.22 5.97
C SER A 60 2.07 -4.40 6.70
N LYS A 61 2.02 -5.58 6.06
CA LYS A 61 1.39 -6.80 6.60
C LYS A 61 -0.09 -6.63 6.95
N SER A 62 -0.72 -5.54 6.53
CA SER A 62 -2.13 -5.28 6.75
C SER A 62 -2.96 -6.02 5.72
N GLN A 63 -3.62 -7.10 6.16
CA GLN A 63 -4.49 -7.89 5.29
C GLN A 63 -5.59 -7.05 4.65
N TYR A 64 -6.19 -6.15 5.45
CA TYR A 64 -7.22 -5.23 4.98
C TYR A 64 -6.73 -4.38 3.80
N ILE A 65 -5.54 -3.77 3.91
CA ILE A 65 -5.01 -2.94 2.82
C ILE A 65 -4.58 -3.79 1.63
N CYS A 66 -4.00 -4.98 1.83
CA CYS A 66 -3.69 -5.91 0.73
C CYS A 66 -4.94 -6.30 -0.06
N VAL A 67 -6.04 -6.62 0.61
CA VAL A 67 -7.32 -6.95 -0.02
C VAL A 67 -7.89 -5.76 -0.79
N LEU A 68 -7.88 -4.56 -0.18
CA LEU A 68 -8.33 -3.35 -0.86
C LEU A 68 -7.49 -3.02 -2.10
N PHE A 69 -6.18 -3.19 -2.02
CA PHE A 69 -5.27 -2.94 -3.13
C PHE A 69 -5.54 -3.93 -4.28
N ALA A 70 -5.58 -5.23 -3.98
CA ALA A 70 -5.83 -6.28 -4.97
C ALA A 70 -7.18 -6.14 -5.69
N LYS A 71 -8.21 -5.62 -4.97
CA LYS A 71 -9.56 -5.46 -5.51
C LYS A 71 -9.70 -4.20 -6.37
N ASN A 72 -9.05 -3.10 -5.99
CA ASN A 72 -9.37 -1.79 -6.55
C ASN A 72 -8.23 -1.13 -7.35
N VAL A 73 -7.03 -1.72 -7.38
CA VAL A 73 -5.89 -1.19 -8.15
C VAL A 73 -5.69 -2.05 -9.41
N GLU A 74 -5.83 -1.41 -10.57
CA GLU A 74 -5.55 -2.03 -11.86
C GLU A 74 -4.04 -2.34 -11.98
N GLY A 75 -3.70 -3.53 -12.48
CA GLY A 75 -2.31 -3.97 -12.60
C GLY A 75 -1.66 -4.47 -11.30
N ALA A 76 -2.42 -4.59 -10.21
CA ALA A 76 -1.93 -5.20 -8.96
C ALA A 76 -1.67 -6.71 -9.12
N ASP A 77 -0.60 -7.20 -8.51
CA ASP A 77 -0.27 -8.62 -8.42
C ASP A 77 -1.09 -9.27 -7.30
N LYS A 78 -2.26 -9.76 -7.68
CA LYS A 78 -3.20 -10.44 -6.77
C LYS A 78 -2.59 -11.68 -6.12
N LYS A 79 -1.70 -12.40 -6.82
CA LYS A 79 -1.06 -13.60 -6.29
C LYS A 79 -0.11 -13.20 -5.16
N ARG A 80 0.76 -12.23 -5.43
CA ARG A 80 1.71 -11.70 -4.45
C ARG A 80 1.02 -11.12 -3.21
N LEU A 81 -0.07 -10.37 -3.42
CA LEU A 81 -0.86 -9.82 -2.31
C LEU A 81 -1.56 -10.90 -1.49
N LEU A 82 -2.04 -11.97 -2.13
CA LEU A 82 -2.62 -13.13 -1.44
C LEU A 82 -1.57 -13.89 -0.62
N ASP A 83 -0.39 -14.11 -1.19
CA ASP A 83 0.72 -14.79 -0.50
C ASP A 83 1.16 -13.96 0.72
N ALA A 84 1.23 -12.64 0.60
CA ALA A 84 1.50 -11.75 1.72
C ALA A 84 0.46 -11.85 2.86
N ILE A 85 -0.82 -12.05 2.53
CA ILE A 85 -1.90 -12.24 3.51
C ILE A 85 -1.72 -13.57 4.27
N LYS A 86 -1.39 -14.65 3.55
CA LYS A 86 -1.16 -15.97 4.13
C LYS A 86 0.04 -15.97 5.07
N ASP A 87 1.15 -15.36 4.65
CA ASP A 87 2.36 -15.20 5.46
C ASP A 87 2.09 -14.47 6.78
N CYS A 88 1.15 -13.53 6.81
CA CYS A 88 0.73 -12.86 8.04
C CYS A 88 -0.04 -13.79 8.98
N ASN A 89 -0.90 -14.67 8.45
CA ASN A 89 -1.69 -15.61 9.25
C ASN A 89 -0.82 -16.71 9.86
N GLU A 90 0.14 -17.24 9.10
CA GLU A 90 1.03 -18.31 9.57
C GLU A 90 1.94 -17.88 10.74
N LYS A 91 2.28 -16.59 10.82
CA LYS A 91 3.10 -16.05 11.91
C LYS A 91 2.32 -15.90 13.20
N SER A 92 1.01 -15.65 13.12
CA SER A 92 0.14 -15.57 14.30
C SER A 92 -0.07 -16.95 14.93
N GLN A 93 -0.18 -18.02 14.12
CA GLN A 93 -0.38 -19.38 14.62
C GLN A 93 0.87 -20.00 15.27
N LYS A 94 2.08 -19.62 14.84
CA LYS A 94 3.34 -20.13 15.41
C LYS A 94 3.72 -19.54 16.78
N GLN A 95 2.98 -18.54 17.28
CA GLN A 95 3.20 -18.00 18.63
C GLN A 95 2.36 -18.69 19.71
N GLU A 96 1.24 -19.32 19.35
CA GLU A 96 0.39 -20.03 20.31
C GLU A 96 0.97 -21.41 20.67
N ASP A 97 1.67 -22.08 19.74
CA ASP A 97 2.24 -23.42 19.97
C ASP A 97 3.52 -23.44 20.82
N LYS A 98 4.17 -22.29 21.08
CA LYS A 98 5.40 -22.21 21.89
C LYS A 98 5.16 -21.91 23.37
N GLY A 99 3.90 -21.73 23.78
CA GLY A 99 3.50 -21.45 25.17
C GLY A 99 3.20 -22.70 26.02
N ILE A 100 3.21 -23.89 25.43
CA ILE A 100 2.92 -25.15 26.13
C ILE A 100 4.05 -26.13 25.87
N THR A 101 5.20 -25.91 26.52
CA THR A 101 6.15 -26.99 26.79
C THR A 101 6.21 -27.10 28.31
N LEU A 102 5.70 -28.23 28.80
CA LEU A 102 5.67 -28.64 30.21
C LEU A 102 7.06 -28.63 30.85
#